data_AF-A0A1W9L904-F1
#
_entry.id   AF-A0A1W9L904-F1
#
_cell.length_a   1.000
_cell.length_b   1.000
_cell.length_c   1.000
_cell.angle_alpha   90.00
_cell.angle_beta   90.00
_cell.angle_gamma   90.00
#
_symmetry.space_group_name_H-M   'P 1'
#
loop_
_entity.id
_entity.type
_entity.pdbx_description
1 polymer ?
#
loop_
_entity_poly.entity_id
_entity_poly.type
_entity_poly.pdbx_seq_one_letter_code
_entity_poly.pdbx_strand_id
1 'polypeptide(L)'
;MTLFVIDYEWMPISVKFFEIAEAKTNFSAVFLWKKADFVNGGASAKAITLDDTSKISVDIVRHVVNIEGGRFVVQDGDQFWISEYLIDVKDMPKQGMVAELYPLESRWAVYNPSGCDIEFDRETTFTNHIFEDIQAVGVYFANYEFIHAVTMFTFDNFQFYATNHSASPELSPSSDLKGIAIDSKGHFIDTDASFFGDVTTNGTTLRVHPFDQLDIRGVITVDSNHVGKEGEIIIVVGYKPFSLAEESFFMFDHQGNVLRWDENIANLVAIQEKETLIKEQKSVIQNIVLAPERRVQLIPTTLSVFREDETTFADILLGCAERPALYSGIIGLTGYLRIFYGYRLKEDNTIVFNSKSIDLIIEE
;
A
#
# COMPACT_ATOMS: atom_id res chain seq x y z
N MET A 1 5.21 12.34 -8.18
CA MET A 1 6.38 13.19 -7.90
C MET A 1 7.03 13.56 -9.21
N THR A 2 7.31 14.85 -9.43
CA THR A 2 7.92 15.31 -10.68
C THR A 2 9.24 16.00 -10.38
N LEU A 3 10.35 15.47 -10.91
CA LEU A 3 11.66 16.10 -10.84
C LEU A 3 12.01 16.66 -12.22
N PHE A 4 12.24 17.97 -12.28
CA PHE A 4 12.71 18.65 -13.48
C PHE A 4 14.18 19.02 -13.30
N VAL A 5 15.06 18.48 -14.14
CA VAL A 5 16.45 18.94 -14.28
C VAL A 5 16.61 19.50 -15.68
N ILE A 6 16.44 20.81 -15.81
CA ILE A 6 16.37 21.48 -17.10
C ILE A 6 17.61 22.34 -17.32
N ASP A 7 18.35 22.05 -18.39
CA ASP A 7 19.33 22.96 -18.98
C ASP A 7 18.62 23.80 -20.07
N TYR A 8 18.33 25.07 -19.77
CA TYR A 8 17.82 26.03 -20.75
C TYR A 8 18.91 27.07 -21.03
N GLU A 9 19.21 27.33 -22.31
CA GLU A 9 20.19 28.36 -22.74
C GLU A 9 19.95 29.77 -22.17
N TRP A 10 18.74 30.06 -21.65
CA TRP A 10 18.33 31.37 -21.12
C TRP A 10 18.19 31.42 -19.59
N MET A 11 18.41 30.31 -18.88
CA MET A 11 18.62 30.28 -17.43
C MET A 11 19.98 29.65 -17.16
N PRO A 12 21.06 30.44 -16.95
CA PRO A 12 22.33 29.86 -16.59
C PRO A 12 22.15 29.16 -15.25
N ILE A 13 22.19 27.82 -15.24
CA ILE A 13 22.37 27.08 -14.01
C ILE A 13 23.71 27.59 -13.46
N SER A 14 23.70 28.17 -12.26
CA SER A 14 24.93 28.61 -11.58
C SER A 14 25.87 27.45 -11.24
N VAL A 15 25.45 26.22 -11.54
CA VAL A 15 26.24 24.99 -11.58
C VAL A 15 26.41 24.59 -13.04
N LYS A 16 27.51 25.00 -13.66
CA LYS A 16 27.97 24.34 -14.88
C LYS A 16 28.19 22.87 -14.52
N PHE A 17 27.46 21.96 -15.14
CA PHE A 17 27.85 20.55 -15.15
C PHE A 17 29.19 20.49 -15.88
N PHE A 18 30.28 20.46 -15.11
CA PHE A 18 31.58 20.18 -15.66
C PHE A 18 31.62 18.68 -15.92
N GLU A 19 32.02 18.29 -17.13
CA GLU A 19 32.42 16.92 -17.40
C GLU A 19 33.55 16.58 -16.42
N ILE A 20 33.25 15.74 -15.44
CA ILE A 20 34.26 15.14 -14.59
C ILE A 20 34.71 13.91 -15.36
N ALA A 21 35.96 13.90 -15.84
CA ALA A 21 36.48 12.81 -16.67
C ALA A 21 36.36 11.41 -16.03
N GLU A 22 36.12 11.35 -14.71
CA GLU A 22 35.96 10.14 -13.91
C GLU A 22 34.49 9.76 -13.65
N ALA A 23 33.52 10.64 -13.95
CA ALA A 23 32.10 10.35 -13.76
C ALA A 23 31.65 9.25 -14.71
N LYS A 24 31.04 8.19 -14.15
CA LYS A 24 30.51 7.07 -14.94
C LYS A 24 29.06 7.33 -15.38
N THR A 25 28.39 8.31 -14.77
CA THR A 25 27.03 8.71 -15.11
C THR A 25 26.92 10.21 -15.33
N ASN A 26 26.05 10.61 -16.25
CA ASN A 26 25.71 12.01 -16.49
C ASN A 26 24.62 12.49 -15.52
N PHE A 27 23.72 11.59 -15.15
CA PHE A 27 22.65 11.85 -14.20
C PHE A 27 22.34 10.58 -13.41
N SER A 28 22.11 10.77 -12.11
CA SER A 28 21.63 9.73 -11.22
C SER A 28 20.68 10.33 -10.18
N ALA A 29 19.59 9.64 -9.90
CA ALA A 29 18.69 9.96 -8.81
C ALA A 29 18.20 8.70 -8.12
N VAL A 30 18.06 8.75 -6.80
CA VAL A 30 17.47 7.68 -5.99
C VAL A 30 16.32 8.26 -5.18
N PHE A 31 15.17 7.59 -5.21
CA PHE A 31 14.04 7.89 -4.33
C PHE A 31 13.89 6.74 -3.34
N LEU A 32 13.93 7.04 -2.05
CA LEU A 32 13.80 6.05 -0.98
C LEU A 32 12.56 6.34 -0.14
N TRP A 33 11.81 5.29 0.15
CA TRP A 33 10.76 5.23 1.16
C TRP A 33 11.29 4.41 2.34
N LYS A 34 11.45 5.05 3.50
CA LYS A 34 12.04 4.42 4.69
C LYS A 34 11.00 3.63 5.47
N LYS A 35 11.43 2.57 6.15
CA LYS A 35 10.60 1.70 6.99
C LYS A 35 9.78 2.50 8.00
N ALA A 36 10.38 3.52 8.64
CA ALA A 36 9.68 4.40 9.58
C ALA A 36 8.43 5.08 9.01
N ASP A 37 8.33 5.19 7.68
CA ASP A 37 7.22 5.79 6.96
C ASP A 37 6.34 4.73 6.26
N PHE A 38 6.61 3.43 6.43
CA PHE A 38 5.79 2.37 5.85
C PHE A 38 4.40 2.35 6.51
N VAL A 39 3.37 2.29 5.66
CA VAL A 39 1.97 2.21 6.08
C VAL A 39 1.58 0.78 6.48
N ASN A 40 0.34 0.57 6.92
CA ASN A 40 -0.24 -0.76 7.24
C ASN A 40 0.58 -1.55 8.28
N GLY A 41 1.12 -0.84 9.28
CA GLY A 41 1.93 -1.42 10.36
C GLY A 41 3.38 -1.72 9.97
N GLY A 42 3.82 -1.37 8.75
CA GLY A 42 5.20 -1.58 8.32
C GLY A 42 6.21 -0.79 9.17
N ALA A 43 5.87 0.43 9.57
CA ALA A 43 6.72 1.27 10.41
C ALA A 43 6.99 0.70 11.81
N SER A 44 6.04 -0.04 12.37
CA SER A 44 6.15 -0.67 13.68
C SER A 44 6.55 -2.15 13.62
N ALA A 45 6.75 -2.69 12.41
CA ALA A 45 7.15 -4.07 12.19
C ALA A 45 8.49 -4.38 12.84
N LYS A 46 8.55 -5.49 13.58
CA LYS A 46 9.84 -5.99 14.09
C LYS A 46 10.78 -6.30 12.93
N ALA A 47 10.28 -6.98 11.90
CA ALA A 47 10.99 -7.22 10.66
C ALA A 47 10.05 -7.14 9.45
N ILE A 48 10.57 -6.67 8.32
CA ILE A 48 9.89 -6.72 7.01
C ILE A 48 10.67 -7.67 6.10
N THR A 49 10.02 -8.73 5.62
CA THR A 49 10.64 -9.73 4.73
C THR A 49 9.86 -9.85 3.43
N LEU A 50 10.41 -10.63 2.48
CA LEU A 50 9.78 -10.90 1.20
C LEU A 50 9.36 -12.37 1.12
N ASP A 51 8.19 -12.59 0.55
CA ASP A 51 7.62 -13.89 0.19
C ASP A 51 7.25 -13.92 -1.30
N ASP A 52 6.63 -15.01 -1.76
CA ASP A 52 6.20 -15.21 -3.14
C ASP A 52 5.06 -14.27 -3.58
N THR A 53 4.40 -13.59 -2.64
CA THR A 53 3.38 -12.56 -2.91
C THR A 53 3.93 -11.14 -2.92
N SER A 54 5.20 -10.98 -2.51
CA SER A 54 5.82 -9.67 -2.35
C SER A 54 6.14 -9.03 -3.70
N LYS A 55 6.00 -7.70 -3.75
CA LYS A 55 6.08 -6.93 -4.99
C LYS A 55 6.57 -5.50 -4.74
N ILE A 56 7.40 -4.99 -5.65
CA ILE A 56 7.73 -3.56 -5.74
C ILE A 56 7.25 -3.04 -7.10
N SER A 57 6.59 -1.89 -7.13
CA SER A 57 6.18 -1.27 -8.40
C SER A 57 6.31 0.25 -8.40
N VAL A 58 6.52 0.81 -9.59
CA VAL A 58 6.52 2.25 -9.83
C VAL A 58 5.68 2.58 -11.08
N ASP A 59 4.76 3.52 -10.92
CA ASP A 59 3.91 4.00 -12.02
C ASP A 59 4.59 5.21 -12.66
N ILE A 60 5.28 4.97 -13.77
CA ILE A 60 5.88 6.04 -14.56
C ILE A 60 4.79 6.55 -15.49
N VAL A 61 4.43 7.82 -15.39
CA VAL A 61 3.21 8.32 -16.05
C VAL A 61 3.51 9.13 -17.29
N ARG A 62 4.54 9.99 -17.25
CA ARG A 62 4.86 10.91 -18.33
C ARG A 62 6.34 11.29 -18.33
N HIS A 63 6.77 11.88 -19.44
CA HIS A 63 7.98 12.71 -19.51
C HIS A 63 9.28 12.00 -19.15
N VAL A 64 9.56 10.83 -19.72
CA VAL A 64 10.93 10.29 -19.70
C VAL A 64 11.72 10.90 -20.86
N VAL A 65 12.70 11.72 -20.54
CA VAL A 65 13.61 12.36 -21.50
C VAL A 65 15.02 12.16 -21.00
N ASN A 66 15.89 11.58 -21.84
CA ASN A 66 17.30 11.32 -21.55
C ASN A 66 17.52 10.58 -20.22
N ILE A 67 16.66 9.61 -19.89
CA ILE A 67 16.91 8.59 -18.87
C ILE A 67 17.14 7.29 -19.61
N GLU A 68 18.23 6.59 -19.30
CA GLU A 68 18.54 5.32 -19.95
C GLU A 68 17.81 4.14 -19.32
N GLY A 69 17.57 4.21 -18.02
CA GLY A 69 16.91 3.14 -17.30
C GLY A 69 16.70 3.48 -15.83
N GLY A 70 15.88 2.66 -15.18
CA GLY A 70 15.77 2.63 -13.74
C GLY A 70 15.97 1.24 -13.16
N ARG A 71 16.14 1.14 -11.85
CA ARG A 71 16.27 -0.12 -11.09
C ARG A 71 15.59 0.04 -9.74
N PHE A 72 15.09 -1.04 -9.16
CA PHE A 72 14.58 -1.01 -7.80
C PHE A 72 15.73 -1.09 -6.80
N VAL A 73 15.57 -0.40 -5.68
CA VAL A 73 16.54 -0.36 -4.58
C VAL A 73 15.86 -0.87 -3.31
N VAL A 74 16.55 -1.70 -2.54
CA VAL A 74 16.07 -2.21 -1.25
C VAL A 74 17.20 -2.08 -0.24
N GLN A 75 16.91 -1.56 0.95
CA GLN A 75 17.84 -1.57 2.08
C GLN A 75 17.48 -2.73 3.01
N ASP A 76 18.41 -3.66 3.20
CA ASP A 76 18.27 -4.81 4.12
C ASP A 76 19.23 -4.62 5.30
N GLY A 77 18.67 -4.41 6.50
CA GLY A 77 19.43 -3.87 7.62
C GLY A 77 20.11 -2.55 7.23
N ASP A 78 21.45 -2.54 7.26
CA ASP A 78 22.25 -1.37 6.90
C ASP A 78 22.74 -1.36 5.44
N GLN A 79 22.54 -2.45 4.68
CA GLN A 79 23.08 -2.63 3.32
C GLN A 79 22.03 -2.31 2.26
N PHE A 80 22.35 -1.41 1.32
CA PHE A 80 21.53 -1.23 0.12
C PHE A 80 21.87 -2.29 -0.96
N TRP A 81 20.83 -2.69 -1.66
CA TRP A 81 20.83 -3.63 -2.77
C TRP A 81 20.08 -2.99 -3.93
N ILE A 82 20.55 -3.24 -5.15
CA ILE A 82 19.92 -2.74 -6.38
C ILE A 82 19.63 -3.91 -7.33
N SER A 83 18.43 -3.90 -7.92
CA SER A 83 17.92 -5.03 -8.70
C SER A 83 18.62 -5.18 -10.04
N GLU A 84 18.79 -6.42 -10.49
CA GLU A 84 19.16 -6.73 -11.88
C GLU A 84 18.06 -6.33 -12.87
N TYR A 85 16.81 -6.35 -12.43
CA TYR A 85 15.68 -5.87 -13.23
C TYR A 85 15.90 -4.43 -13.67
N LEU A 86 15.93 -4.23 -14.99
CA LEU A 86 16.08 -2.93 -15.62
C LEU A 86 14.70 -2.42 -16.04
N ILE A 87 14.32 -1.27 -15.51
CA ILE A 87 13.17 -0.50 -15.95
C ILE A 87 13.57 0.17 -17.26
N ASP A 88 13.20 -0.43 -18.39
CA ASP A 88 13.44 0.16 -19.71
C ASP A 88 12.46 1.30 -19.95
N VAL A 89 12.97 2.53 -19.91
CA VAL A 89 12.18 3.74 -20.13
C VAL A 89 12.40 4.34 -21.52
N LYS A 90 13.28 3.77 -22.36
CA LYS A 90 13.61 4.33 -23.69
C LYS A 90 12.43 4.22 -24.65
N ASP A 91 11.68 3.13 -24.57
CA ASP A 91 10.52 2.84 -25.43
C ASP A 91 9.19 3.03 -24.71
N MET A 92 9.18 3.89 -23.69
CA MET A 92 8.01 4.09 -22.86
C MET A 92 6.81 4.59 -23.69
N PRO A 93 5.65 3.90 -23.66
CA PRO A 93 4.49 4.33 -24.42
C PRO A 93 3.97 5.67 -23.90
N LYS A 94 3.33 6.44 -24.79
CA LYS A 94 2.74 7.76 -24.46
C LYS A 94 1.70 7.72 -23.32
N GLN A 95 1.23 6.53 -22.94
CA GLN A 95 0.16 6.32 -21.97
C GLN A 95 0.64 6.11 -20.53
N GLY A 96 1.95 6.13 -20.27
CA GLY A 96 2.47 5.68 -18.98
C GLY A 96 2.84 4.19 -19.01
N MET A 97 3.65 3.74 -18.06
CA MET A 97 3.99 2.34 -17.85
C MET A 97 4.08 2.05 -16.35
N VAL A 98 3.65 0.86 -15.96
CA VAL A 98 3.89 0.35 -14.61
C VAL A 98 5.08 -0.58 -14.71
N ALA A 99 6.16 -0.24 -14.02
CA ALA A 99 7.29 -1.15 -13.85
C ALA A 99 7.06 -1.94 -12.57
N GLU A 100 7.16 -3.26 -12.66
CA GLU A 100 6.82 -4.18 -11.57
C GLU A 100 7.93 -5.21 -11.42
N LEU A 101 8.31 -5.47 -10.17
CA LEU A 101 9.32 -6.45 -9.80
C LEU A 101 8.77 -7.36 -8.69
N TYR A 102 8.90 -8.66 -8.91
CA TYR A 102 8.77 -9.70 -7.89
C TYR A 102 10.16 -9.96 -7.31
N PRO A 103 10.49 -9.46 -6.10
CA PRO A 103 11.89 -9.34 -5.65
C PRO A 103 12.64 -10.66 -5.56
N LEU A 104 11.95 -11.76 -5.24
CA LEU A 104 12.52 -13.10 -5.12
C LEU A 104 12.87 -13.73 -6.48
N GLU A 105 12.34 -13.19 -7.58
CA GLU A 105 12.67 -13.60 -8.95
C GLU A 105 13.85 -12.80 -9.52
N SER A 106 14.31 -11.76 -8.81
CA SER A 106 15.43 -10.92 -9.23
C SER A 106 16.74 -11.32 -8.57
N ARG A 107 17.84 -10.97 -9.24
CA ARG A 107 19.17 -10.93 -8.62
C ARG A 107 19.48 -9.51 -8.19
N TRP A 108 20.39 -9.38 -7.24
CA TRP A 108 20.69 -8.13 -6.55
C TRP A 108 22.19 -7.91 -6.50
N ALA A 109 22.60 -6.66 -6.69
CA ALA A 109 23.97 -6.21 -6.52
C ALA A 109 24.06 -5.36 -5.25
N VAL A 110 25.20 -5.45 -4.55
CA VAL A 110 25.53 -4.54 -3.45
C VAL A 110 25.60 -3.11 -3.99
N TYR A 111 24.89 -2.20 -3.34
CA TYR A 111 24.86 -0.78 -3.69
C TYR A 111 25.26 0.03 -2.47
N ASN A 112 26.29 0.88 -2.58
CA ASN A 112 26.86 1.61 -1.43
C ASN A 112 26.87 3.13 -1.68
N PRO A 113 25.70 3.77 -1.81
CA PRO A 113 25.65 5.22 -1.97
C PRO A 113 26.24 5.91 -0.75
N SER A 114 27.02 6.97 -0.96
CA SER A 114 27.65 7.76 0.10
C SER A 114 27.59 9.25 -0.19
N GLY A 115 26.79 9.98 0.59
CA GLY A 115 26.61 11.41 0.39
C GLY A 115 26.00 11.72 -0.98
N CYS A 116 26.74 12.46 -1.81
CA CYS A 116 26.33 12.76 -3.19
C CYS A 116 26.79 11.70 -4.21
N ASP A 117 27.63 10.74 -3.80
CA ASP A 117 28.04 9.63 -4.65
C ASP A 117 26.95 8.55 -4.60
N ILE A 118 26.01 8.67 -5.54
CA ILE A 118 24.86 7.78 -5.69
C ILE A 118 24.90 7.05 -7.04
N GLU A 119 26.07 7.01 -7.69
CA GLU A 119 26.22 6.31 -8.95
C GLU A 119 26.22 4.80 -8.74
N PHE A 120 25.61 4.06 -9.67
CA PHE A 120 25.66 2.60 -9.67
C PHE A 120 26.62 2.09 -10.75
N ASP A 121 27.58 1.26 -10.34
CA ASP A 121 28.49 0.58 -11.27
C ASP A 121 27.78 -0.62 -11.94
N ARG A 122 27.48 -0.46 -13.23
CA ARG A 122 26.78 -1.48 -14.03
C ARG A 122 27.56 -2.79 -14.20
N GLU A 123 28.87 -2.76 -14.00
CA GLU A 123 29.71 -3.96 -14.10
C GLU A 123 29.72 -4.78 -12.79
N THR A 124 28.95 -4.36 -11.79
CA THR A 124 28.79 -5.09 -10.53
C THR A 124 28.13 -6.45 -10.76
N THR A 125 28.57 -7.46 -10.02
CA THR A 125 27.99 -8.81 -10.08
C THR A 125 26.66 -8.88 -9.33
N PHE A 126 25.63 -9.44 -9.96
CA PHE A 126 24.33 -9.70 -9.36
C PHE A 126 24.24 -11.12 -8.83
N THR A 127 23.77 -11.27 -7.59
CA THR A 127 23.58 -12.56 -6.89
C THR A 127 22.16 -12.68 -6.34
N ASN A 128 21.70 -13.90 -6.07
CA ASN A 128 20.47 -14.07 -5.29
C ASN A 128 20.69 -13.51 -3.88
N HIS A 129 19.70 -12.82 -3.33
CA HIS A 129 19.72 -12.27 -1.98
C HIS A 129 18.43 -12.60 -1.24
N ILE A 130 18.54 -12.98 0.03
CA ILE A 130 17.41 -13.25 0.92
C ILE A 130 17.32 -12.06 1.87
N PHE A 131 16.20 -11.35 1.83
CA PHE A 131 15.98 -10.15 2.63
C PHE A 131 15.45 -10.51 4.01
N GLU A 132 16.16 -10.10 5.07
CA GLU A 132 15.85 -10.47 6.45
C GLU A 132 15.09 -9.37 7.19
N ASP A 133 15.44 -8.09 6.98
CA ASP A 133 14.72 -6.96 7.55
C ASP A 133 14.87 -5.68 6.72
N ILE A 134 13.88 -5.43 5.87
CA ILE A 134 13.87 -4.30 4.95
C ILE A 134 13.66 -2.98 5.70
N GLN A 135 14.66 -2.10 5.64
CA GLN A 135 14.66 -0.77 6.23
C GLN A 135 14.24 0.34 5.26
N ALA A 136 14.30 0.09 3.94
CA ALA A 136 13.85 1.04 2.94
C ALA A 136 13.63 0.34 1.59
N VAL A 137 12.77 0.91 0.76
CA VAL A 137 12.61 0.52 -0.64
C VAL A 137 12.61 1.75 -1.52
N GLY A 138 12.96 1.60 -2.79
CA GLY A 138 13.10 2.74 -3.66
C GLY A 138 13.28 2.41 -5.13
N VAL A 139 13.54 3.47 -5.89
CA VAL A 139 13.85 3.41 -7.31
C VAL A 139 15.03 4.31 -7.63
N TYR A 140 15.99 3.77 -8.38
CA TYR A 140 17.13 4.45 -8.97
C TYR A 140 16.84 4.76 -10.44
N PHE A 141 17.16 5.96 -10.91
CA PHE A 141 17.12 6.34 -12.32
C PHE A 141 18.47 6.93 -12.72
N ALA A 142 18.95 6.59 -13.91
CA ALA A 142 20.20 7.13 -14.41
C ALA A 142 20.24 7.34 -15.92
N ASN A 143 21.16 8.21 -16.31
CA ASN A 143 21.65 8.39 -17.66
C ASN A 143 23.17 8.22 -17.63
N TYR A 144 23.70 7.28 -18.42
CA TYR A 144 25.12 6.91 -18.38
C TYR A 144 25.90 7.62 -19.49
N GLU A 145 25.25 7.88 -20.62
CA GLU A 145 25.80 8.66 -21.71
C GLU A 145 25.77 10.14 -21.36
N PHE A 146 26.93 10.78 -21.56
CA PHE A 146 27.03 12.22 -21.46
C PHE A 146 26.28 12.87 -22.62
N ILE A 147 25.20 13.58 -22.28
CA ILE A 147 24.33 14.25 -23.24
C ILE A 147 24.08 15.66 -22.72
N HIS A 148 24.39 16.67 -23.54
CA HIS A 148 24.03 18.08 -23.31
C HIS A 148 22.54 18.31 -23.62
N ALA A 149 21.67 17.67 -22.85
CA ALA A 149 20.22 17.81 -23.03
C ALA A 149 19.46 17.65 -21.72
N VAL A 150 18.24 18.16 -21.71
CA VAL A 150 17.32 18.10 -20.56
C VAL A 150 17.09 16.66 -20.12
N THR A 151 17.25 16.38 -18.83
CA THR A 151 16.94 15.07 -18.24
C THR A 151 15.70 15.19 -17.38
N MET A 152 14.69 14.37 -17.65
CA MET A 152 13.38 14.47 -17.01
C MET A 152 12.74 13.09 -16.86
N PHE A 153 12.04 12.88 -15.76
CA PHE A 153 11.09 11.77 -15.58
C PHE A 153 9.99 12.19 -14.62
N THR A 154 8.81 11.58 -14.77
CA THR A 154 7.69 11.75 -13.85
C THR A 154 7.12 10.38 -13.51
N PHE A 155 7.07 10.07 -12.22
CA PHE A 155 6.36 8.90 -11.71
C PHE A 155 5.35 9.35 -10.67
N ASP A 156 4.18 8.71 -10.66
CA ASP A 156 3.07 9.12 -9.80
C ASP A 156 3.02 8.32 -8.51
N ASN A 157 3.28 7.02 -8.61
CA ASN A 157 3.06 6.09 -7.54
C ASN A 157 4.25 5.16 -7.37
N PHE A 158 4.50 4.79 -6.13
CA PHE A 158 5.49 3.81 -5.74
C PHE A 158 4.85 2.92 -4.69
N GLN A 159 4.82 1.61 -4.94
CA GLN A 159 4.15 0.64 -4.08
C GLN A 159 5.13 -0.45 -3.68
N PHE A 160 4.92 -0.95 -2.46
CA PHE A 160 5.69 -2.04 -1.90
C PHE A 160 4.79 -2.93 -1.06
N TYR A 161 4.74 -4.21 -1.45
CA TYR A 161 4.01 -5.27 -0.78
C TYR A 161 5.03 -6.25 -0.21
N ALA A 162 4.93 -6.51 1.09
CA ALA A 162 5.88 -7.33 1.82
C ALA A 162 5.22 -7.97 3.05
N THR A 163 5.88 -8.97 3.61
CA THR A 163 5.44 -9.65 4.81
C THR A 163 5.90 -8.87 6.04
N ASN A 164 4.95 -8.51 6.90
CA ASN A 164 5.25 -7.89 8.18
C ASN A 164 5.34 -8.97 9.28
N HIS A 165 6.52 -9.13 9.87
CA HIS A 165 6.75 -9.95 11.06
C HIS A 165 6.67 -9.13 12.34
N SER A 166 5.62 -8.33 12.51
CA SER A 166 5.21 -7.93 13.84
C SER A 166 4.96 -9.20 14.64
N ALA A 167 5.42 -9.25 15.90
CA ALA A 167 4.70 -10.07 16.86
C ALA A 167 3.26 -9.60 16.70
N SER A 168 2.38 -10.47 16.18
CA SER A 168 0.95 -10.19 16.10
C SER A 168 0.65 -9.50 17.42
N PRO A 169 0.24 -8.21 17.44
CA PRO A 169 -0.03 -7.55 18.71
C PRO A 169 -0.89 -8.56 19.44
N GLU A 170 -0.41 -9.05 20.59
CA GLU A 170 -1.21 -9.98 21.37
C GLU A 170 -2.51 -9.24 21.51
N LEU A 171 -3.54 -9.69 20.78
CA LEU A 171 -4.83 -9.04 20.76
C LEU A 171 -5.22 -9.14 22.22
N SER A 172 -5.06 -8.02 22.93
CA SER A 172 -5.47 -7.96 24.31
C SER A 172 -6.94 -8.38 24.23
N PRO A 173 -7.38 -9.42 24.96
CA PRO A 173 -8.71 -10.01 24.78
C PRO A 173 -9.83 -9.07 25.28
N SER A 174 -9.67 -7.75 25.10
CA SER A 174 -10.43 -6.70 25.74
C SER A 174 -11.88 -6.64 25.29
N SER A 175 -12.30 -7.44 24.31
CA SER A 175 -13.69 -7.84 24.20
C SER A 175 -13.84 -9.17 23.47
N ASP A 176 -14.08 -10.23 24.23
CA ASP A 176 -14.59 -11.50 23.72
C ASP A 176 -16.01 -11.25 23.18
N LEU A 177 -16.11 -10.93 21.88
CA LEU A 177 -17.41 -10.68 21.25
C LEU A 177 -18.08 -12.02 21.03
N LYS A 178 -19.19 -12.27 21.71
CA LYS A 178 -19.97 -13.49 21.49
C LYS A 178 -20.44 -13.58 20.05
N GLY A 179 -20.41 -14.77 19.48
CA GLY A 179 -21.06 -15.07 18.23
C GLY A 179 -22.58 -15.03 18.33
N ILE A 180 -23.23 -14.74 17.21
CA ILE A 180 -24.65 -14.98 16.98
C ILE A 180 -24.73 -15.92 15.78
N ALA A 181 -25.41 -17.04 15.94
CA ALA A 181 -25.65 -17.99 14.87
C ALA A 181 -27.11 -17.91 14.40
N ILE A 182 -27.32 -17.97 13.09
CA ILE A 182 -28.60 -17.89 12.43
C ILE A 182 -28.69 -19.05 11.43
N ASP A 183 -29.75 -19.85 11.50
CA ASP A 183 -29.99 -20.93 10.54
C ASP A 183 -30.45 -20.37 9.17
N SER A 184 -30.54 -21.24 8.16
CA SER A 184 -31.00 -20.86 6.81
C SER A 184 -32.46 -20.34 6.74
N LYS A 185 -33.22 -20.44 7.83
CA LYS A 185 -34.60 -19.93 7.95
C LYS A 185 -34.66 -18.60 8.72
N GLY A 186 -33.52 -18.08 9.19
CA GLY A 186 -33.47 -16.85 9.97
C GLY A 186 -33.70 -17.04 11.47
N HIS A 187 -33.73 -18.28 11.99
CA HIS A 187 -33.84 -18.51 13.43
C HIS A 187 -32.48 -18.44 14.11
N PHE A 188 -32.43 -17.76 15.25
CA PHE A 188 -31.27 -17.80 16.12
C PHE A 188 -31.06 -19.20 16.69
N ILE A 189 -29.82 -19.67 16.62
CA ILE A 189 -29.39 -20.92 17.26
C ILE A 189 -28.24 -20.64 18.23
N ASP A 190 -28.08 -21.52 19.21
CA ASP A 190 -26.99 -21.39 20.18
C ASP A 190 -25.64 -21.60 19.48
N THR A 191 -24.64 -20.81 19.88
CA THR A 191 -23.25 -20.99 19.44
C THR A 191 -22.27 -20.65 20.56
N ASP A 192 -21.16 -21.38 20.61
CA ASP A 192 -20.01 -21.05 21.45
C ASP A 192 -18.90 -20.30 20.71
N ALA A 193 -19.15 -19.91 19.44
CA ALA A 193 -18.22 -19.11 18.67
C ALA A 193 -17.95 -17.76 19.35
N SER A 194 -16.69 -17.30 19.26
CA SER A 194 -16.29 -15.97 19.73
C SER A 194 -15.46 -15.25 18.70
N PHE A 195 -15.45 -13.93 18.79
CA PHE A 195 -14.88 -13.04 17.80
C PHE A 195 -13.96 -12.04 18.50
N PHE A 196 -12.78 -11.84 17.93
CA PHE A 196 -11.81 -10.84 18.37
C PHE A 196 -11.46 -9.98 17.19
N GLY A 197 -11.96 -8.75 17.19
CA GLY A 197 -11.63 -7.78 16.16
C GLY A 197 -10.96 -6.59 16.83
N ASP A 198 -9.88 -6.12 16.24
CA ASP A 198 -9.32 -4.83 16.60
C ASP A 198 -9.07 -4.04 15.32
N VAL A 199 -9.24 -2.73 15.42
CA VAL A 199 -8.73 -1.80 14.42
C VAL A 199 -7.70 -1.00 15.16
N THR A 200 -6.44 -1.37 14.94
CA THR A 200 -5.35 -0.91 15.79
C THR A 200 -5.08 0.59 15.57
N THR A 201 -5.72 1.45 16.36
CA THR A 201 -5.07 2.58 17.03
C THR A 201 -5.66 2.74 18.45
N ASN A 202 -4.94 2.30 19.48
CA ASN A 202 -5.15 2.71 20.88
C ASN A 202 -6.60 2.76 21.46
N GLY A 203 -7.47 1.80 21.16
CA GLY A 203 -8.60 1.43 22.05
C GLY A 203 -9.75 2.43 22.25
N THR A 204 -9.90 3.46 21.42
CA THR A 204 -11.10 4.29 21.33
C THR A 204 -11.72 4.16 19.94
N THR A 205 -13.01 4.52 19.79
CA THR A 205 -13.64 4.64 18.46
C THR A 205 -12.67 5.25 17.48
N LEU A 206 -12.29 4.47 16.47
CA LEU A 206 -11.22 4.87 15.57
C LEU A 206 -11.76 5.95 14.65
N ARG A 207 -11.19 7.13 14.77
CA ARG A 207 -11.39 8.24 13.84
C ARG A 207 -10.40 8.04 12.71
N VAL A 208 -10.90 7.90 11.50
CA VAL A 208 -10.11 7.69 10.29
C VAL A 208 -10.41 8.81 9.31
N HIS A 209 -9.40 9.27 8.61
CA HIS A 209 -9.58 10.14 7.46
C HIS A 209 -10.09 9.31 6.27
N PRO A 210 -10.93 9.84 5.37
CA PRO A 210 -11.36 9.16 4.14
C PRO A 210 -10.24 8.57 3.27
N PHE A 211 -9.01 9.07 3.45
CA PHE A 211 -7.82 8.68 2.69
C PHE A 211 -6.91 7.71 3.43
N ASP A 212 -7.24 7.38 4.68
CA ASP A 212 -6.49 6.41 5.44
C ASP A 212 -6.68 5.02 4.82
N GLN A 213 -5.57 4.27 4.73
CA GLN A 213 -5.62 2.84 4.47
C GLN A 213 -5.84 2.13 5.80
N LEU A 214 -6.86 1.27 5.85
CA LEU A 214 -7.19 0.51 7.04
C LEU A 214 -6.90 -0.98 6.84
N ASP A 215 -6.20 -1.55 7.81
CA ASP A 215 -6.05 -2.99 7.98
C ASP A 215 -6.95 -3.42 9.14
N ILE A 216 -8.01 -4.16 8.83
CA ILE A 216 -8.96 -4.65 9.82
C ILE A 216 -8.69 -6.13 10.01
N ARG A 217 -8.37 -6.51 11.26
CA ARG A 217 -8.01 -7.88 11.59
C ARG A 217 -9.07 -8.49 12.50
N GLY A 218 -9.51 -9.70 12.15
CA GLY A 218 -10.46 -10.48 12.92
C GLY A 218 -9.90 -11.87 13.21
N VAL A 219 -10.14 -12.36 14.42
CA VAL A 219 -9.94 -13.76 14.80
C VAL A 219 -11.29 -14.33 15.20
N ILE A 220 -11.63 -15.46 14.63
CA ILE A 220 -12.86 -16.20 14.92
C ILE A 220 -12.45 -17.46 15.68
N THR A 221 -12.91 -17.60 16.91
CA THR A 221 -12.99 -18.91 17.57
C THR A 221 -14.24 -19.57 17.01
N VAL A 222 -14.04 -20.57 16.14
CA VAL A 222 -15.15 -21.28 15.47
C VAL A 222 -15.92 -22.09 16.50
N ASP A 223 -17.24 -22.23 16.27
CA ASP A 223 -18.09 -23.03 17.14
C ASP A 223 -17.55 -24.47 17.22
N SER A 224 -17.51 -25.04 18.41
CA SER A 224 -16.93 -26.38 18.61
C SER A 224 -17.59 -27.46 17.78
N ASN A 225 -18.88 -27.31 17.43
CA ASN A 225 -19.63 -28.23 16.55
C ASN A 225 -19.43 -27.95 15.05
N HIS A 226 -18.78 -26.84 14.71
CA HIS A 226 -18.52 -26.39 13.33
C HIS A 226 -17.06 -26.64 12.91
N VAL A 227 -16.14 -26.86 13.86
CA VAL A 227 -14.74 -27.22 13.56
C VAL A 227 -14.69 -28.49 12.71
N GLY A 228 -13.93 -28.46 11.62
CA GLY A 228 -13.79 -29.57 10.67
C GLY A 228 -14.82 -29.56 9.54
N LYS A 229 -15.80 -28.65 9.54
CA LYS A 229 -16.78 -28.51 8.45
C LYS A 229 -16.28 -27.54 7.38
N GLU A 230 -16.79 -27.69 6.16
CA GLU A 230 -16.60 -26.73 5.07
C GLU A 230 -17.36 -25.43 5.39
N GLY A 231 -16.70 -24.30 5.15
CA GLY A 231 -17.28 -23.01 5.43
C GLY A 231 -16.75 -21.89 4.54
N GLU A 232 -17.35 -20.73 4.68
CA GLU A 232 -17.05 -19.54 3.91
C GLU A 232 -16.92 -18.37 4.87
N ILE A 233 -15.97 -17.47 4.63
CA ILE A 233 -15.83 -16.23 5.40
C ILE A 233 -16.66 -15.15 4.75
N ILE A 234 -17.46 -14.46 5.56
CA ILE A 234 -18.35 -13.38 5.12
C ILE A 234 -18.00 -12.12 5.90
N ILE A 235 -18.04 -10.98 5.21
CA ILE A 235 -17.90 -9.65 5.80
C ILE A 235 -19.04 -8.78 5.29
N VAL A 236 -19.69 -8.09 6.22
CA VAL A 236 -20.74 -7.12 5.95
C VAL A 236 -20.33 -5.79 6.56
N VAL A 237 -20.48 -4.72 5.79
CA VAL A 237 -20.17 -3.36 6.20
C VAL A 237 -21.43 -2.51 6.13
N GLY A 238 -21.89 -2.07 7.29
CA GLY A 238 -22.88 -1.01 7.43
C GLY A 238 -22.19 0.35 7.30
N TYR A 239 -22.73 1.22 6.47
CA TYR A 239 -22.23 2.58 6.29
C TYR A 239 -23.35 3.59 6.42
N LYS A 240 -23.17 4.56 7.31
CA LYS A 240 -24.13 5.62 7.60
C LYS A 240 -23.46 6.99 7.48
N PRO A 241 -23.67 7.73 6.38
CA PRO A 241 -23.20 9.12 6.27
C PRO A 241 -23.72 9.98 7.41
N PHE A 242 -22.95 10.96 7.89
CA PHE A 242 -23.46 11.92 8.88
C PHE A 242 -24.65 12.74 8.38
N SER A 243 -24.72 12.94 7.06
CA SER A 243 -25.78 13.70 6.39
C SER A 243 -27.08 12.92 6.18
N LEU A 244 -27.07 11.59 6.34
CA LEU A 244 -28.23 10.74 6.08
C LEU A 244 -28.70 10.03 7.35
N ALA A 245 -30.01 9.83 7.47
CA ALA A 245 -30.59 9.07 8.58
C ALA A 245 -30.42 7.56 8.37
N GLU A 246 -30.45 7.11 7.13
CA GLU A 246 -30.44 5.71 6.72
C GLU A 246 -29.01 5.18 6.57
N GLU A 247 -28.84 3.91 6.91
CA GLU A 247 -27.61 3.16 6.71
C GLU A 247 -27.76 2.28 5.47
N SER A 248 -26.66 2.08 4.75
CA SER A 248 -26.58 1.12 3.64
C SER A 248 -25.61 0.01 3.99
N PHE A 249 -25.93 -1.22 3.58
CA PHE A 249 -25.06 -2.37 3.81
C PHE A 249 -24.36 -2.82 2.53
N PHE A 250 -23.13 -3.26 2.69
CA PHE A 250 -22.26 -3.73 1.63
C PHE A 250 -21.58 -5.04 2.06
N MET A 251 -21.15 -5.83 1.09
CA MET A 251 -20.40 -7.06 1.27
C MET A 251 -19.26 -7.11 0.24
N PHE A 252 -18.33 -8.05 0.41
CA PHE A 252 -17.20 -8.22 -0.50
C PHE A 252 -17.25 -9.61 -1.13
N ASP A 253 -17.04 -9.67 -2.45
CA ASP A 253 -16.83 -10.95 -3.12
C ASP A 253 -15.36 -11.43 -3.03
N HIS A 254 -15.09 -12.61 -3.58
CA HIS A 254 -13.75 -13.22 -3.61
C HIS A 254 -12.71 -12.48 -4.45
N GLN A 255 -13.12 -11.52 -5.29
CA GLN A 255 -12.23 -10.57 -5.97
C GLN A 255 -11.99 -9.29 -5.15
N GLY A 256 -12.68 -9.13 -4.02
CA GLY A 256 -12.67 -7.89 -3.23
C GLY A 256 -13.58 -6.80 -3.79
N ASN A 257 -14.48 -7.09 -4.75
CA ASN A 257 -15.43 -6.10 -5.22
C ASN A 257 -16.48 -5.81 -4.13
N VAL A 258 -16.82 -4.53 -3.98
CA VAL A 258 -17.88 -4.08 -3.07
C VAL A 258 -19.24 -4.29 -3.74
N LEU A 259 -20.09 -5.11 -3.12
CA LEU A 259 -21.45 -5.37 -3.54
C LEU A 259 -22.42 -4.77 -2.52
N ARG A 260 -23.47 -4.09 -2.98
CA ARG A 260 -24.56 -3.66 -2.09
C ARG A 260 -25.32 -4.89 -1.61
N TRP A 261 -25.52 -5.01 -0.30
CA TRP A 261 -26.35 -6.06 0.29
C TRP A 261 -27.78 -5.55 0.49
N ASP A 262 -28.76 -6.39 0.22
CA ASP A 262 -30.20 -6.12 0.33
C ASP A 262 -30.79 -6.59 1.68
N GLU A 263 -29.93 -6.90 2.65
CA GLU A 263 -30.27 -7.41 3.97
C GLU A 263 -30.93 -8.82 3.94
N ASN A 264 -31.01 -9.44 2.77
CA ASN A 264 -31.44 -10.84 2.65
C ASN A 264 -30.24 -11.76 2.84
N ILE A 265 -30.26 -12.55 3.91
CA ILE A 265 -29.21 -13.51 4.26
C ILE A 265 -28.86 -14.46 3.11
N ALA A 266 -29.86 -14.86 2.31
CA ALA A 266 -29.65 -15.76 1.17
C ALA A 266 -28.76 -15.14 0.07
N ASN A 267 -28.66 -13.80 0.04
CA ASN A 267 -27.89 -13.06 -0.96
C ASN A 267 -26.49 -12.69 -0.47
N LEU A 268 -26.07 -13.15 0.73
CA LEU A 268 -24.71 -12.93 1.21
C LEU A 268 -23.68 -13.63 0.33
N VAL A 269 -22.64 -12.87 -0.03
CA VAL A 269 -21.50 -13.34 -0.80
C VAL A 269 -20.29 -13.48 0.12
N ALA A 270 -19.56 -14.58 -0.05
CA ALA A 270 -18.34 -14.84 0.69
C ALA A 270 -17.14 -14.11 0.07
N ILE A 271 -16.28 -13.57 0.93
CA ILE A 271 -14.98 -13.04 0.51
C ILE A 271 -13.94 -14.15 0.35
N GLN A 272 -14.12 -15.27 1.08
CA GLN A 272 -13.19 -16.38 1.03
C GLN A 272 -13.92 -17.70 1.23
N GLU A 273 -13.63 -18.66 0.36
CA GLU A 273 -14.02 -20.05 0.57
C GLU A 273 -12.97 -20.78 1.42
N LYS A 274 -13.42 -21.63 2.35
CA LYS A 274 -12.56 -22.48 3.17
C LYS A 274 -12.99 -23.94 3.07
N GLU A 275 -12.05 -24.78 2.67
CA GLU A 275 -12.26 -26.24 2.63
C GLU A 275 -12.50 -26.83 4.03
N THR A 276 -11.94 -26.23 5.08
CA THR A 276 -12.17 -26.72 6.45
C THR A 276 -11.99 -25.59 7.46
N LEU A 277 -12.99 -25.38 8.31
CA LEU A 277 -12.89 -24.47 9.45
C LEU A 277 -12.04 -25.10 10.56
N ILE A 278 -11.07 -24.35 11.06
CA ILE A 278 -10.24 -24.74 12.21
C ILE A 278 -10.68 -23.99 13.47
N LYS A 279 -10.30 -24.49 14.65
CA LYS A 279 -10.72 -23.94 15.96
C LYS A 279 -10.47 -22.43 16.08
N GLU A 280 -9.29 -21.96 15.66
CA GLU A 280 -8.96 -20.53 15.60
C GLU A 280 -8.74 -20.14 14.14
N GLN A 281 -9.73 -19.46 13.57
CA GLN A 281 -9.67 -18.97 12.21
C GLN A 281 -9.23 -17.50 12.24
N LYS A 282 -7.99 -17.24 11.83
CA LYS A 282 -7.52 -15.87 11.59
C LYS A 282 -7.99 -15.43 10.20
N SER A 283 -8.57 -14.24 10.14
CA SER A 283 -9.01 -13.59 8.91
C SER A 283 -8.42 -12.18 8.89
N VAL A 284 -7.61 -11.90 7.87
CA VAL A 284 -7.06 -10.56 7.65
C VAL A 284 -7.90 -9.91 6.56
N ILE A 285 -8.52 -8.78 6.87
CA ILE A 285 -9.24 -7.96 5.89
C ILE A 285 -8.26 -6.87 5.46
N GLN A 286 -7.44 -7.18 4.46
CA GLN A 286 -6.43 -6.24 3.98
C GLN A 286 -7.05 -5.21 3.02
N ASN A 287 -6.65 -3.95 3.19
CA ASN A 287 -6.84 -2.86 2.23
C ASN A 287 -8.29 -2.44 1.95
N ILE A 288 -9.10 -2.22 2.99
CA ILE A 288 -10.36 -1.48 2.78
C ILE A 288 -10.00 -0.01 2.57
N VAL A 289 -9.99 0.42 1.30
CA VAL A 289 -9.89 1.83 0.92
C VAL A 289 -11.29 2.42 0.97
N LEU A 290 -11.54 3.33 1.92
CA LEU A 290 -12.88 3.87 2.16
C LEU A 290 -13.30 4.88 1.08
N ALA A 291 -12.42 5.74 0.59
CA ALA A 291 -12.73 6.62 -0.54
C ALA A 291 -11.66 6.54 -1.64
N PRO A 292 -12.01 6.07 -2.86
CA PRO A 292 -11.17 6.32 -4.03
C PRO A 292 -11.56 7.65 -4.68
N GLU A 293 -10.63 8.61 -4.73
CA GLU A 293 -10.89 9.98 -5.19
C GLU A 293 -10.96 10.20 -6.72
N ARG A 294 -11.61 11.31 -7.10
CA ARG A 294 -11.63 11.93 -8.45
C ARG A 294 -10.57 13.03 -8.58
N ARG A 295 -10.10 13.21 -9.82
CA ARG A 295 -9.12 14.21 -10.29
C ARG A 295 -9.56 15.68 -10.10
N VAL A 296 -8.62 16.52 -9.67
CA VAL A 296 -8.57 17.97 -9.97
C VAL A 296 -7.32 18.26 -10.80
N GLN A 297 -7.52 18.92 -11.93
CA GLN A 297 -6.46 19.41 -12.81
C GLN A 297 -5.91 20.73 -12.24
N LEU A 298 -4.67 20.73 -11.73
CA LEU A 298 -3.96 21.96 -11.41
C LEU A 298 -3.15 22.42 -12.63
N ILE A 299 -3.48 23.61 -13.13
CA ILE A 299 -2.68 24.38 -14.08
C ILE A 299 -1.56 25.05 -13.26
N PRO A 300 -0.29 25.03 -13.71
CA PRO A 300 0.83 25.51 -12.89
C PRO A 300 0.69 26.99 -12.55
N THR A 301 0.77 27.32 -11.27
CA THR A 301 0.99 28.68 -10.80
C THR A 301 2.45 29.08 -11.05
N THR A 302 2.61 30.34 -11.43
CA THR A 302 3.82 30.98 -11.93
C THR A 302 5.02 30.93 -10.99
N LEU A 303 6.18 30.76 -11.61
CA LEU A 303 7.57 30.76 -11.15
C LEU A 303 8.03 32.11 -10.51
N SER A 304 7.34 32.62 -9.50
CA SER A 304 7.67 33.91 -8.86
C SER A 304 8.17 33.84 -7.42
N VAL A 305 8.48 32.64 -6.88
CA VAL A 305 8.97 32.48 -5.49
C VAL A 305 10.48 32.14 -5.42
N PHE A 306 11.20 32.12 -6.55
CA PHE A 306 12.64 31.80 -6.62
C PHE A 306 13.59 33.01 -6.72
N ARG A 307 13.14 34.19 -6.29
CA ARG A 307 13.99 35.35 -6.04
C ARG A 307 13.73 35.70 -4.57
N GLU A 308 14.67 35.58 -3.63
CA GLU A 308 15.66 36.62 -3.37
C GLU A 308 16.59 36.21 -2.19
N ASP A 309 17.45 35.19 -2.29
CA ASP A 309 18.64 35.06 -1.41
C ASP A 309 19.54 33.84 -1.72
N GLU A 310 20.76 34.10 -2.20
CA GLU A 310 21.77 33.08 -2.57
C GLU A 310 22.50 32.44 -1.37
N THR A 311 21.98 32.51 -0.14
CA THR A 311 22.72 32.05 1.07
C THR A 311 22.11 30.87 1.82
N THR A 312 21.04 30.26 1.31
CA THR A 312 20.28 29.18 1.98
C THR A 312 20.23 27.88 1.18
N PHE A 313 21.21 27.62 0.30
CA PHE A 313 21.32 26.36 -0.45
C PHE A 313 21.90 25.17 0.35
N ALA A 314 22.07 25.30 1.67
CA ALA A 314 22.68 24.27 2.51
C ALA A 314 21.70 23.21 3.04
N ASP A 315 20.39 23.39 2.95
CA ASP A 315 19.41 22.41 3.43
C ASP A 315 18.19 22.34 2.49
N ILE A 316 18.21 21.45 1.50
CA ILE A 316 17.01 21.12 0.71
C ILE A 316 16.81 19.60 0.76
N LEU A 317 16.18 19.17 1.85
CA LEU A 317 15.59 17.84 2.03
C LEU A 317 14.34 17.99 2.92
N LEU A 318 13.28 18.58 2.36
CA LEU A 318 11.93 18.71 2.93
C LEU A 318 10.98 18.81 1.71
N GLY A 319 9.76 18.28 1.68
CA GLY A 319 8.87 17.67 2.65
C GLY A 319 7.52 17.51 1.93
N CYS A 320 6.71 16.56 2.38
CA CYS A 320 5.40 16.18 1.82
C CYS A 320 4.42 17.34 1.56
N ALA A 321 3.68 17.27 0.44
CA ALA A 321 2.26 17.62 0.36
C ALA A 321 1.63 17.14 -0.97
N GLU A 322 0.52 16.40 -0.81
CA GLU A 322 -0.65 16.23 -1.70
C GLU A 322 -0.49 15.57 -3.09
N ARG A 323 -1.11 14.37 -3.21
CA ARG A 323 -1.34 13.63 -4.46
C ARG A 323 -2.81 13.77 -4.87
N PRO A 324 -3.14 13.91 -6.18
CA PRO A 324 -4.47 13.59 -6.72
C PRO A 324 -4.48 12.25 -7.49
N ALA A 325 -5.65 11.59 -7.49
CA ALA A 325 -5.91 10.15 -7.67
C ALA A 325 -6.29 9.61 -9.08
N LEU A 326 -6.60 8.29 -9.16
CA LEU A 326 -7.17 7.57 -10.31
C LEU A 326 -8.19 6.43 -9.92
N TYR A 327 -9.43 6.56 -10.45
CA TYR A 327 -10.58 5.63 -10.68
C TYR A 327 -11.47 5.09 -9.50
N SER A 328 -12.74 4.74 -9.81
CA SER A 328 -13.97 5.20 -9.15
C SER A 328 -14.87 4.15 -8.47
N GLY A 329 -15.32 4.48 -7.25
CA GLY A 329 -16.54 4.02 -6.57
C GLY A 329 -16.72 4.84 -5.28
N ILE A 330 -17.83 5.54 -5.06
CA ILE A 330 -17.91 6.61 -4.04
C ILE A 330 -18.25 6.05 -2.64
N ILE A 331 -17.36 6.26 -1.66
CA ILE A 331 -17.75 6.58 -0.27
C ILE A 331 -16.98 7.83 0.16
N GLY A 332 -17.22 8.95 -0.55
CA GLY A 332 -16.60 10.25 -0.26
C GLY A 332 -17.31 11.03 0.83
N LEU A 333 -17.74 10.39 1.92
CA LEU A 333 -18.53 11.06 2.95
C LEU A 333 -18.05 10.66 4.33
N THR A 334 -17.99 11.66 5.20
CA THR A 334 -17.89 11.47 6.65
C THR A 334 -19.11 10.70 7.15
N GLY A 335 -18.89 9.82 8.12
CA GLY A 335 -19.91 8.86 8.49
C GLY A 335 -19.47 7.86 9.53
N TYR A 336 -20.38 6.95 9.85
CA TYR A 336 -20.12 5.80 10.69
C TYR A 336 -19.95 4.56 9.80
N LEU A 337 -18.91 3.78 10.06
CA LEU A 337 -18.71 2.46 9.48
C LEU A 337 -18.91 1.41 10.57
N ARG A 338 -19.66 0.35 10.27
CA ARG A 338 -19.90 -0.78 11.16
C ARG A 338 -19.56 -2.06 10.45
N ILE A 339 -18.53 -2.76 10.92
CA ILE A 339 -18.05 -3.97 10.27
C ILE A 339 -18.50 -5.19 11.07
N PHE A 340 -19.17 -6.10 10.38
CA PHE A 340 -19.55 -7.42 10.83
C PHE A 340 -18.76 -8.44 10.04
N TYR A 341 -18.27 -9.49 10.71
CA TYR A 341 -17.53 -10.56 10.05
C TYR A 341 -17.85 -11.89 10.73
N GLY A 342 -17.78 -12.94 9.94
CA GLY A 342 -18.40 -14.21 10.27
C GLY A 342 -18.00 -15.33 9.35
N TYR A 343 -18.66 -16.47 9.53
CA TYR A 343 -18.58 -17.57 8.60
C TYR A 343 -19.96 -18.18 8.33
N ARG A 344 -20.10 -18.81 7.17
CA ARG A 344 -21.27 -19.60 6.75
C ARG A 344 -20.86 -21.04 6.50
N LEU A 345 -21.60 -22.00 7.05
CA LEU A 345 -21.42 -23.41 6.75
C LEU A 345 -22.02 -23.75 5.38
N LYS A 346 -21.28 -24.48 4.55
CA LYS A 346 -21.77 -24.89 3.21
C LYS A 346 -22.88 -25.96 3.29
N GLU A 347 -22.89 -26.77 4.34
CA GLU A 347 -23.82 -27.90 4.49
C GLU A 347 -25.28 -27.47 4.70
N ASP A 348 -25.52 -26.50 5.58
CA ASP A 348 -26.86 -26.11 6.03
C ASP A 348 -27.16 -24.61 5.90
N ASN A 349 -26.20 -23.83 5.39
CA ASN A 349 -26.22 -22.37 5.31
C ASN A 349 -26.39 -21.67 6.68
N THR A 350 -26.01 -22.32 7.78
CA THR A 350 -25.89 -21.67 9.08
C THR A 350 -24.83 -20.59 9.02
N ILE A 351 -25.17 -19.38 9.46
CA ILE A 351 -24.26 -18.23 9.48
C ILE A 351 -23.97 -17.82 10.91
N VAL A 352 -22.71 -17.55 11.22
CA VAL A 352 -22.25 -17.11 12.52
C VAL A 352 -21.48 -15.80 12.38
N PHE A 353 -21.94 -14.73 13.05
CA PHE A 353 -21.32 -13.39 13.03
C PHE A 353 -20.96 -12.93 14.45
N ASN A 354 -20.08 -11.92 14.54
CA ASN A 354 -19.88 -11.14 15.77
C ASN A 354 -21.18 -10.43 16.21
N SER A 355 -21.53 -10.55 17.50
CA SER A 355 -22.74 -9.92 18.07
C SER A 355 -22.71 -8.39 18.10
N LYS A 356 -21.53 -7.78 17.99
CA LYS A 356 -21.33 -6.33 17.95
C LYS A 356 -20.37 -6.00 16.81
N SER A 357 -20.68 -4.96 16.05
CA SER A 357 -19.81 -4.44 15.01
C SER A 357 -18.50 -3.89 15.57
N ILE A 358 -17.50 -3.86 14.70
CA ILE A 358 -16.36 -2.96 14.84
C ILE A 358 -16.81 -1.60 14.28
N ASP A 359 -16.78 -0.57 15.13
CA ASP A 359 -17.31 0.75 14.78
C ASP A 359 -16.17 1.74 14.47
N LEU A 360 -16.25 2.40 13.33
CA LEU A 360 -15.34 3.45 12.87
C LEU A 360 -16.11 4.75 12.64
N ILE A 361 -15.44 5.87 12.84
CA ILE A 361 -15.91 7.20 12.48
C ILE A 361 -14.99 7.74 11.39
N ILE A 362 -15.55 8.05 10.23
CA ILE A 362 -14.84 8.67 9.11
C ILE A 362 -15.03 10.19 9.23
N GLU A 363 -13.95 10.95 9.42
CA GLU A 363 -13.97 12.41 9.56
C GLU A 363 -13.02 13.09 8.55
N GLU A 364 -13.35 14.31 8.12
CA GLU A 364 -12.49 15.15 7.28
C GLU A 364 -11.23 15.65 7.98
#